data_AF-A0A948C4Y3-F1
#
_entry.id   AF-A0A948C4Y3-F1
#
_cell.length_a   1.000
_cell.length_b   1.000
_cell.length_c   1.000
_cell.angle_alpha   90.00
_cell.angle_beta   90.00
_cell.angle_gamma   90.00
#
_symmetry.space_group_name_H-M   'P 1'
#
loop_
_entity.id
_entity.type
_entity.pdbx_description
1 polymer ?
#
loop_
_entity_poly.entity_id
_entity_poly.type
_entity_poly.pdbx_seq_one_letter_code
_entity_poly.pdbx_strand_id
1 'polypeptide(L)'
;MIGFAKGGLAPHIVPELDLNLVYGKTTALKIHSLIKKITDPEFKLPQEENNLEKYSIDVWKKNFTEMAGPGVKRILLVSDFKNKVGGIETYIHDAKAILEDMGYEVKIFGSYLPR
;
A
#
# COMPACT_ATOMS: atom_id res chain seq x y z
N MET A 1 -11.35 1.03 6.12
CA MET A 1 -11.33 1.72 4.81
C MET A 1 -12.36 1.02 3.91
N ILE A 2 -13.47 1.66 3.53
CA ILE A 2 -14.37 1.12 2.50
C ILE A 2 -13.81 1.62 1.18
N GLY A 3 -13.00 0.79 0.52
CA GLY A 3 -12.12 1.24 -0.55
C GLY A 3 -12.61 0.80 -1.92
N PHE A 4 -12.82 1.75 -2.83
CA PHE A 4 -12.68 1.49 -4.26
C PHE A 4 -11.18 1.39 -4.55
N ALA A 5 -10.51 0.28 -4.19
CA ALA A 5 -9.07 0.17 -4.47
C ALA A 5 -8.86 -0.09 -5.96
N LYS A 6 -8.16 0.83 -6.62
CA LYS A 6 -7.56 0.61 -7.94
C LYS A 6 -6.05 0.50 -7.79
N GLY A 7 -5.43 -0.31 -8.65
CA GLY A 7 -3.98 -0.51 -8.67
C GLY A 7 -3.48 -1.40 -7.53
N GLY A 8 -2.29 -1.11 -7.01
CA GLY A 8 -1.58 -1.95 -6.04
C GLY A 8 -2.22 -2.09 -4.66
N LEU A 9 -3.31 -1.36 -4.38
CA LEU A 9 -4.04 -1.46 -3.11
C LEU A 9 -5.16 -2.52 -3.13
N ALA A 10 -5.50 -3.05 -4.32
CA ALA A 10 -6.54 -4.07 -4.47
C ALA A 10 -6.30 -5.34 -3.64
N PRO A 11 -5.06 -5.88 -3.50
CA PRO A 11 -4.81 -7.08 -2.69
C PRO A 11 -5.00 -6.88 -1.18
N HIS A 12 -5.07 -5.63 -0.72
CA HIS A 12 -5.12 -5.29 0.71
C HIS A 12 -6.54 -5.01 1.20
N ILE A 13 -7.55 -5.07 0.31
CA ILE A 13 -8.95 -5.01 0.72
C ILE A 13 -9.35 -6.38 1.27
N VAL A 14 -9.80 -6.40 2.51
CA VAL A 14 -10.42 -7.60 3.10
C VAL A 14 -11.69 -7.96 2.30
N PRO A 15 -11.92 -9.24 1.95
CA PRO A 15 -13.04 -9.66 1.09
C PRO A 15 -14.40 -9.16 1.55
N GLU A 16 -14.61 -9.01 2.86
CA GLU A 16 -15.85 -8.52 3.47
C GLU A 16 -16.16 -7.06 3.13
N LEU A 17 -15.16 -6.29 2.69
CA LEU A 17 -15.27 -4.88 2.30
C LEU A 17 -15.12 -4.66 0.78
N ASP A 18 -14.98 -5.72 -0.02
CA ASP A 18 -14.87 -5.62 -1.48
C ASP A 18 -16.24 -5.38 -2.14
N LEU A 19 -16.39 -4.22 -2.78
CA LEU A 19 -17.61 -3.81 -3.49
C LEU A 19 -17.96 -4.71 -4.70
N ASN A 20 -17.01 -5.48 -5.22
CA ASN A 20 -17.28 -6.44 -6.28
C ASN A 20 -18.11 -7.63 -5.76
N LEU A 21 -17.93 -7.98 -4.49
CA LEU A 21 -18.60 -9.10 -3.83
C LEU A 21 -19.94 -8.71 -3.19
N VAL A 22 -20.35 -7.44 -3.33
CA VAL A 22 -21.52 -6.86 -2.66
C VAL A 22 -22.70 -6.70 -3.62
N TYR A 23 -23.89 -7.01 -3.11
CA TYR A 23 -25.13 -6.95 -3.89
C TYR A 23 -25.52 -5.50 -4.23
N GLY A 24 -25.88 -5.28 -5.51
CA GLY A 24 -26.36 -4.00 -6.04
C GLY A 24 -25.97 -3.80 -7.51
N LYS A 25 -26.88 -3.23 -8.32
CA LYS A 25 -26.62 -2.99 -9.75
C LYS A 25 -25.74 -1.76 -10.02
N THR A 26 -25.74 -0.80 -9.09
CA THR A 26 -24.97 0.44 -9.18
C THR A 26 -24.02 0.56 -8.00
N THR A 27 -22.92 1.31 -8.16
CA THR A 27 -21.95 1.58 -7.10
C THR A 27 -22.60 2.17 -5.85
N ALA A 28 -23.55 3.09 -6.01
CA ALA A 28 -24.27 3.70 -4.89
C ALA A 28 -25.08 2.66 -4.09
N LEU A 29 -25.76 1.73 -4.77
CA LEU A 29 -26.52 0.66 -4.11
C LEU A 29 -25.61 -0.31 -3.38
N LYS A 30 -24.45 -0.63 -3.96
CA LYS A 30 -23.42 -1.47 -3.33
C LYS A 30 -22.83 -0.83 -2.07
N ILE A 31 -22.56 0.47 -2.11
CA ILE A 31 -22.10 1.22 -0.93
C ILE A 31 -23.17 1.23 0.14
N HIS A 32 -24.43 1.50 -0.22
CA HIS A 32 -25.53 1.51 0.73
C HIS A 32 -25.74 0.15 1.42
N SER A 33 -25.70 -0.95 0.67
CA SER A 33 -25.82 -2.30 1.23
C SER A 33 -24.64 -2.67 2.12
N LEU A 34 -23.42 -2.25 1.78
CA LEU A 34 -22.25 -2.43 2.62
C LEU A 34 -22.36 -1.66 3.94
N ILE A 35 -22.78 -0.39 3.90
CA ILE A 35 -23.00 0.43 5.10
C ILE A 35 -24.03 -0.23 6.00
N LYS A 36 -25.16 -0.69 5.43
CA LYS A 36 -26.21 -1.37 6.18
C LYS A 36 -25.70 -2.65 6.85
N LYS A 37 -24.85 -3.42 6.16
CA LYS A 37 -24.21 -4.63 6.70
C LYS A 37 -23.25 -4.31 7.83
N ILE A 38 -22.47 -3.23 7.73
CA ILE A 38 -21.52 -2.81 8.77
C ILE A 38 -22.24 -2.27 10.02
N THR A 39 -23.42 -1.68 9.85
CA THR A 39 -24.26 -1.21 10.96
C THR A 39 -25.05 -2.30 11.67
N ASP A 40 -24.99 -3.54 11.18
CA ASP A 40 -25.64 -4.69 11.83
C ASP A 40 -24.89 -5.04 13.14
N PRO A 41 -25.58 -5.12 14.29
CA PRO A 41 -24.93 -5.44 15.57
C PRO A 41 -24.32 -6.85 15.63
N GLU A 42 -24.74 -7.79 14.77
CA GLU A 42 -24.11 -9.11 14.65
C GLU A 42 -22.88 -9.09 13.74
N PHE A 43 -22.70 -8.05 12.92
CA PHE A 43 -21.55 -7.91 12.04
C PHE A 43 -20.33 -7.48 12.85
N LYS A 44 -19.40 -8.41 13.02
CA LYS A 44 -18.07 -8.10 13.54
C LYS A 44 -17.17 -7.72 12.38
N LEU A 45 -16.62 -6.50 12.43
CA LEU A 45 -15.48 -6.16 11.59
C LEU A 45 -14.39 -7.21 11.84
N PRO A 46 -13.66 -7.64 10.80
CA PRO A 46 -12.44 -8.39 11.00
C PRO A 46 -11.60 -7.59 12.00
N GLN A 47 -11.27 -8.18 13.14
CA GLN A 47 -10.24 -7.59 13.97
C GLN A 47 -9.00 -7.62 13.09
N GLU A 48 -8.52 -6.45 12.67
CA GLU A 48 -7.15 -6.34 12.20
C GLU A 48 -6.32 -6.87 13.36
N GLU A 49 -5.77 -8.08 13.20
CA GLU A 49 -4.56 -8.42 13.93
C GLU A 49 -3.63 -7.24 13.65
N ASN A 50 -3.32 -6.45 14.68
CA ASN A 50 -2.28 -5.42 14.64
C ASN A 50 -0.95 -6.13 14.40
N ASN A 51 -0.78 -6.62 13.19
CA ASN A 51 0.32 -7.45 12.78
C ASN A 51 1.38 -6.48 12.26
N LEU A 52 1.83 -5.61 13.18
CA LEU A 52 2.89 -4.63 12.96
C LEU A 52 4.15 -5.31 12.40
N GLU A 53 4.32 -6.60 12.68
CA GLU A 53 5.37 -7.45 12.13
C GLU A 53 5.37 -7.48 10.59
N LYS A 54 4.20 -7.37 9.94
CA LYS A 54 4.08 -7.26 8.46
C LYS A 54 4.71 -5.99 7.90
N TYR A 55 4.91 -4.97 8.72
CA TYR A 55 5.54 -3.71 8.34
C TYR A 55 6.97 -3.58 8.89
N SER A 56 7.54 -4.67 9.39
CA SER A 56 8.95 -4.70 9.78
C SER A 56 9.87 -4.52 8.57
N ILE A 57 11.07 -3.99 8.84
CA ILE A 57 12.11 -3.81 7.81
C ILE A 57 12.45 -5.16 7.16
N ASP A 58 12.48 -6.25 7.93
CA ASP A 58 12.81 -7.58 7.42
C ASP A 58 11.77 -8.10 6.42
N VAL A 59 10.48 -7.89 6.70
CA VAL A 59 9.40 -8.23 5.77
C VAL A 59 9.50 -7.40 4.50
N TRP A 60 9.87 -6.13 4.59
CA TRP A 60 10.09 -5.31 3.39
C TRP A 60 11.29 -5.78 2.58
N LYS A 61 12.42 -6.08 3.22
CA LYS A 61 13.61 -6.63 2.56
C LYS A 61 13.25 -7.91 1.78
N LYS A 62 12.45 -8.79 2.38
CA LYS A 62 11.92 -9.98 1.71
C LYS A 62 11.05 -9.63 0.51
N ASN A 63 10.03 -8.78 0.69
CA ASN A 63 9.12 -8.39 -0.38
C ASN A 63 9.85 -7.73 -1.56
N PHE A 64 10.83 -6.86 -1.29
CA PHE A 64 11.63 -6.23 -2.34
C PHE A 64 12.45 -7.26 -3.14
N THR A 65 13.04 -8.24 -2.46
CA THR A 65 13.82 -9.30 -3.11
C THR A 65 12.92 -10.14 -4.02
N GLU A 66 11.72 -10.49 -3.56
CA GLU A 66 10.73 -11.24 -4.33
C GLU A 66 10.23 -10.43 -5.55
N MET A 67 9.98 -9.13 -5.39
CA MET A 67 9.50 -8.26 -6.46
C MET A 67 10.56 -7.92 -7.51
N ALA A 68 11.80 -7.68 -7.10
CA ALA A 68 12.88 -7.32 -8.02
C ALA A 68 13.24 -8.50 -8.93
N GLY A 69 13.22 -9.72 -8.40
CA GLY A 69 13.60 -10.92 -9.12
C GLY A 69 15.12 -11.11 -9.25
N PRO A 70 15.57 -12.28 -9.71
CA PRO A 70 16.99 -12.63 -9.73
C PRO A 70 17.78 -11.78 -10.73
N GLY A 71 18.94 -11.27 -10.29
CA GLY A 71 19.88 -10.54 -11.14
C GLY A 71 19.64 -9.03 -11.25
N VAL A 72 18.61 -8.49 -10.61
CA VAL A 72 18.43 -7.04 -10.52
C VAL A 72 19.51 -6.43 -9.63
N LYS A 73 20.15 -5.37 -10.14
CA LYS A 73 21.17 -4.59 -9.41
C LYS A 73 20.83 -3.11 -9.32
N ARG A 74 19.84 -2.64 -10.08
CA ARG A 74 19.49 -1.22 -10.22
C ARG A 74 18.00 -1.04 -10.02
N ILE A 75 17.62 -0.12 -9.13
CA ILE A 75 16.23 0.19 -8.79
C ILE A 75 15.97 1.68 -8.99
N LEU A 76 14.86 2.01 -9.65
CA LEU A 76 14.37 3.38 -9.79
C LEU A 76 13.13 3.56 -8.93
N LEU A 77 13.22 4.38 -7.90
CA LEU A 77 12.09 4.80 -7.08
C LEU A 77 11.46 6.05 -7.68
N VAL A 78 10.16 6.02 -7.95
CA VAL A 78 9.44 7.14 -8.57
C VAL A 78 8.56 7.80 -7.51
N SER A 79 8.69 9.12 -7.37
CA SER A 79 7.85 9.97 -6.53
C SER A 79 7.57 11.28 -7.24
N ASP A 80 6.44 11.90 -6.92
CA ASP A 80 6.12 13.25 -7.40
C ASP A 80 7.21 14.25 -7.00
N PHE A 81 7.79 14.06 -5.80
CA PHE A 81 8.87 14.89 -5.27
C PHE A 81 10.07 14.08 -4.80
N LYS A 82 11.28 14.57 -5.10
CA LYS A 82 12.55 13.94 -4.65
C LYS A 82 13.19 14.63 -3.45
N ASN A 83 12.82 15.85 -3.11
CA ASN A 83 13.27 16.52 -1.89
C ASN A 83 12.47 16.05 -0.67
N LYS A 84 13.09 16.08 0.52
CA LYS A 84 12.40 15.80 1.78
C LYS A 84 11.48 16.97 2.11
N VAL A 85 10.18 16.80 1.89
CA VAL A 85 9.15 17.80 2.23
C VAL A 85 8.43 17.44 3.54
N GLY A 86 8.67 16.23 4.07
CA GLY A 86 8.04 15.69 5.28
C GLY A 86 6.86 14.77 4.95
N GLY A 87 6.61 13.74 5.75
CA GLY A 87 5.57 12.74 5.45
C GLY A 87 6.07 11.59 4.55
N ILE A 88 5.30 11.25 3.51
CA ILE A 88 5.56 10.10 2.61
C ILE A 88 6.88 10.26 1.84
N GLU A 89 7.32 11.50 1.59
CA GLU A 89 8.60 11.81 0.95
C GLU A 89 9.79 11.47 1.86
N THR A 90 9.62 11.39 3.18
CA THR A 90 10.69 10.86 4.06
C THR A 90 10.85 9.36 3.82
N TYR A 91 9.75 8.66 3.60
CA TYR A 91 9.69 7.21 3.43
C TYR A 91 10.40 6.72 2.17
N ILE A 92 10.36 7.47 1.06
CA ILE A 92 11.07 7.07 -0.16
C ILE A 92 12.60 7.13 0.01
N HIS A 93 13.10 8.06 0.83
CA HIS A 93 14.52 8.12 1.18
C HIS A 93 14.92 6.99 2.12
N ASP A 94 14.06 6.63 3.07
CA ASP A 94 14.31 5.48 3.96
C ASP A 94 14.31 4.17 3.17
N ALA A 95 13.37 3.98 2.24
CA ALA A 95 13.35 2.83 1.33
C ALA A 95 14.59 2.76 0.44
N LYS A 96 15.08 3.90 -0.07
CA LYS A 96 16.36 3.98 -0.80
C LYS A 96 17.51 3.50 0.07
N ALA A 97 17.62 3.97 1.31
CA ALA A 97 18.71 3.56 2.22
C ALA A 97 18.69 2.06 2.51
N ILE A 98 17.50 1.48 2.74
CA ILE A 98 17.33 0.04 2.98
C ILE A 98 17.76 -0.78 1.75
N LEU A 99 17.38 -0.35 0.54
CA LEU A 99 17.73 -1.04 -0.70
C LEU A 99 19.22 -0.91 -1.04
N GLU A 100 19.84 0.24 -0.73
CA GLU A 100 21.29 0.42 -0.88
C GLU A 100 22.08 -0.47 0.11
N ASP A 101 21.60 -0.63 1.35
CA ASP A 101 22.15 -1.58 2.35
C ASP A 101 22.08 -3.04 1.87
N MET A 102 21.05 -3.39 1.08
CA MET A 102 20.93 -4.70 0.44
C MET A 102 21.83 -4.89 -0.80
N GLY A 103 22.57 -3.86 -1.21
CA GLY A 103 23.52 -3.91 -2.34
C GLY A 103 22.93 -3.52 -3.70
N TYR A 104 21.74 -2.93 -3.75
CA TYR A 104 21.19 -2.35 -4.98
C TYR A 104 21.73 -0.94 -5.23
N GLU A 105 21.93 -0.58 -6.49
CA GLU A 105 22.11 0.82 -6.89
C GLU A 105 20.72 1.46 -7.06
N VAL A 106 20.42 2.48 -6.25
CA VAL A 106 19.07 3.05 -6.18
C VAL A 106 19.06 4.53 -6.55
N LYS A 107 18.18 4.91 -7.48
CA LYS A 107 17.93 6.32 -7.84
C LYS A 107 16.49 6.72 -7.54
N ILE A 108 16.30 7.93 -7.03
CA ILE A 108 14.98 8.54 -6.87
C ILE A 108 14.75 9.47 -8.06
N PHE A 109 13.66 9.23 -8.79
CA PHE A 109 13.19 10.09 -9.87
C PHE A 109 11.92 10.82 -9.44
N GLY A 110 11.89 12.12 -9.67
CA GLY A 110 10.80 12.99 -9.27
C GLY A 110 11.12 14.46 -9.48
N SER A 111 10.11 15.30 -9.32
CA SER A 111 10.26 16.76 -9.42
C SER A 111 10.88 17.34 -8.15
N TYR A 112 11.47 18.53 -8.24
CA TYR A 112 11.79 19.30 -7.03
C TYR A 112 10.57 20.15 -6.67
N LEU A 113 10.11 20.05 -5.42
CA LEU A 113 9.13 20.98 -4.90
C LEU A 113 9.78 22.38 -4.81
N PRO A 114 9.16 23.44 -5.35
CA PRO A 114 9.66 24.80 -5.21
C PRO A 114 9.80 25.18 -3.73
N ARG A 115 10.84 25.93 -3.39
CA ARG A 115 11.04 26.48 -2.04
C ARG A 115 10.06 27.59 -1.72
#